data_AF-A0AAE4A6R4-F1
#
_entry.id   AF-A0AAE4A6R4-F1
#
_cell.length_a   1.000
_cell.length_b   1.000
_cell.length_c   1.000
_cell.angle_alpha   90.00
_cell.angle_beta   90.00
_cell.angle_gamma   90.00
#
_symmetry.space_group_name_H-M   'P 1'
#
loop_
_entity.id
_entity.type
_entity.pdbx_description
1 polymer ?
#
loop_
_entity_poly.entity_id
_entity_poly.type
_entity_poly.pdbx_seq_one_letter_code
_entity_poly.pdbx_strand_id
1 'polypeptide(L)'
;SRAGASGWSAAGGSGGRRGGAWGAGGAWGGESSADDHELDAAIVAVVTAARPPVGRTRAVEILRGSRTQAIREHAYDGLPSYGGYSHLRGEQVLQRIDMLIARGTLRSSGGRYPTLHGTVSAA
;
A
#
# COMPACT_ATOMS: atom_id res chain seq x y z
N SER A 1 -22.11 35.70 9.91
CA SER A 1 -21.97 34.89 8.69
C SER A 1 -20.52 34.82 8.27
N ARG A 2 -19.94 33.61 8.22
CA ARG A 2 -18.62 33.33 7.63
C ARG A 2 -18.68 32.01 6.89
N ALA A 3 -17.96 31.99 5.77
CA ALA A 3 -18.00 31.06 4.66
C ALA A 3 -17.23 29.75 4.91
N GLY A 4 -17.52 28.74 4.08
CA GLY A 4 -16.74 27.51 3.96
C GLY A 4 -16.96 26.92 2.57
N ALA A 5 -16.21 27.40 1.59
CA ALA A 5 -16.23 26.91 0.21
C ALA A 5 -15.38 25.64 0.08
N SER A 6 -15.96 24.67 -0.62
CA SER A 6 -15.37 23.45 -1.14
C SER A 6 -14.31 23.75 -2.21
N GLY A 7 -13.17 23.06 -2.14
CA GLY A 7 -12.11 23.14 -3.15
C GLY A 7 -11.10 22.03 -2.97
N TRP A 8 -11.32 20.90 -3.64
CA TRP A 8 -10.33 19.84 -3.82
C TRP A 8 -9.72 20.04 -5.20
N SER A 9 -8.52 20.63 -5.25
CA SER A 9 -7.74 20.76 -6.47
C SER A 9 -6.92 19.50 -6.70
N ALA A 10 -7.20 18.85 -7.83
CA ALA A 10 -6.33 17.89 -8.46
C ALA A 10 -5.37 18.59 -9.44
N ALA A 11 -4.21 17.94 -9.61
CA ALA A 11 -3.24 18.06 -10.71
C ALA A 11 -2.23 19.23 -10.69
N GLY A 12 -0.96 18.83 -10.78
CA GLY A 12 0.21 19.69 -11.03
C GLY A 12 1.50 18.89 -10.93
N GLY A 13 1.76 18.04 -11.93
CA GLY A 13 2.96 17.22 -12.00
C GLY A 13 4.20 18.01 -12.47
N SER A 14 5.35 17.61 -11.93
CA SER A 14 6.68 17.74 -12.54
C SER A 14 7.37 16.40 -12.25
N GLY A 15 7.72 15.57 -13.24
CA GLY A 15 8.60 15.89 -14.35
C GLY A 15 10.01 15.41 -13.99
N GLY A 16 10.23 14.09 -14.00
CA GLY A 16 11.53 13.47 -13.76
C GLY A 16 11.65 12.13 -14.48
N ARG A 17 11.97 12.16 -15.77
CA ARG A 17 12.33 10.96 -16.53
C ARG A 17 13.69 10.45 -16.03
N ARG A 18 13.71 9.26 -15.43
CA ARG A 18 14.71 8.17 -15.59
C ARG A 18 13.98 6.90 -15.11
N GLY A 19 13.60 5.94 -15.96
CA GLY A 19 14.48 5.29 -16.91
C GLY A 19 15.59 4.59 -16.12
N GLY A 20 15.26 3.48 -15.46
CA GLY A 20 16.20 2.67 -14.71
C GLY A 20 15.74 1.24 -14.76
N ALA A 21 16.22 0.52 -15.78
CA ALA A 21 16.11 -0.92 -15.88
C ALA A 21 16.67 -1.55 -14.59
N TRP A 22 15.83 -2.24 -13.85
CA TRP A 22 16.24 -3.22 -12.86
C TRP A 22 16.18 -4.56 -13.59
N GLY A 23 17.12 -4.70 -14.52
CA GLY A 23 17.34 -5.88 -15.31
C GLY A 23 18.84 -6.17 -15.35
N ALA A 24 19.23 -7.12 -14.51
CA ALA A 24 20.46 -7.92 -14.51
C ALA A 24 21.78 -7.27 -14.01
N GLY A 25 22.35 -7.87 -12.95
CA GLY A 25 23.80 -7.88 -12.73
C GLY A 25 24.27 -7.67 -11.29
N GLY A 26 23.99 -8.60 -10.38
CA GLY A 26 24.67 -8.68 -9.08
C GLY A 26 24.42 -10.04 -8.44
N ALA A 27 25.47 -10.79 -8.17
CA ALA A 27 25.42 -12.15 -7.62
C ALA A 27 24.90 -12.19 -6.17
N TRP A 28 23.59 -12.14 -5.97
CA TRP A 28 22.88 -12.31 -4.68
C TRP A 28 21.51 -12.92 -4.98
N GLY A 29 21.45 -14.26 -5.05
CA GLY A 29 20.37 -15.00 -5.72
C GLY A 29 19.17 -15.39 -4.84
N GLY A 30 18.99 -14.82 -3.65
CA GLY A 30 17.95 -15.26 -2.71
C GLY A 30 17.10 -14.14 -2.11
N GLU A 31 17.66 -12.95 -1.91
CA GLU A 31 17.05 -11.93 -1.05
C GLU A 31 15.77 -11.33 -1.65
N SER A 32 15.78 -10.93 -2.93
CA SER A 32 14.64 -10.20 -3.51
C SER A 32 13.33 -10.99 -3.51
N SER A 33 13.40 -12.31 -3.69
CA SER A 33 12.20 -13.16 -3.63
C SER A 33 11.69 -13.32 -2.19
N ALA A 34 12.60 -13.42 -1.22
CA ALA A 34 12.26 -13.50 0.20
C ALA A 34 11.67 -12.17 0.68
N ASP A 35 12.29 -11.03 0.32
CA ASP A 35 11.77 -9.68 0.57
C ASP A 35 10.37 -9.51 -0.02
N ASP A 36 10.15 -9.99 -1.24
CA ASP A 36 8.84 -9.97 -1.91
C ASP A 36 7.79 -10.84 -1.17
N HIS A 37 8.19 -11.95 -0.57
CA HIS A 37 7.32 -12.81 0.23
C HIS A 37 7.02 -12.20 1.61
N GLU A 38 8.01 -11.56 2.24
CA GLU A 38 7.83 -10.84 3.50
C GLU A 38 6.91 -9.63 3.31
N LEU A 39 7.12 -8.88 2.23
CA LEU A 39 6.24 -7.77 1.85
C LEU A 39 4.80 -8.27 1.61
N ASP A 40 4.61 -9.41 0.96
CA ASP A 40 3.28 -10.00 0.79
C ASP A 40 2.61 -10.31 2.11
N ALA A 41 3.33 -10.97 3.01
CA ALA A 41 2.82 -11.33 4.32
C ALA A 41 2.44 -10.08 5.11
N ALA A 42 3.27 -9.03 5.05
CA ALA A 42 2.98 -7.75 5.69
C ALA A 42 1.77 -7.03 5.07
N ILE A 43 1.63 -7.04 3.75
CA ILE A 43 0.44 -6.47 3.08
C ILE A 43 -0.82 -7.19 3.56
N VAL A 44 -0.81 -8.53 3.57
CA VAL A 44 -1.96 -9.33 4.03
C VAL A 44 -2.26 -9.07 5.52
N ALA A 45 -1.23 -8.99 6.36
CA ALA A 45 -1.38 -8.70 7.78
C ALA A 45 -2.00 -7.31 8.01
N VAL A 46 -1.53 -6.27 7.31
CA VAL A 46 -2.10 -4.91 7.40
C VAL A 46 -3.56 -4.90 6.94
N VAL A 47 -3.87 -5.51 5.79
CA VAL A 47 -5.24 -5.53 5.25
C VAL A 47 -6.21 -6.25 6.18
N THR A 48 -5.77 -7.32 6.84
CA THR A 48 -6.64 -8.10 7.75
C THR A 48 -6.79 -7.44 9.12
N ALA A 49 -5.73 -6.82 9.65
CA ALA A 49 -5.73 -6.19 10.97
C ALA A 49 -6.34 -4.79 10.98
N ALA A 50 -6.28 -4.04 9.87
CA ALA A 50 -6.72 -2.66 9.85
C ALA A 50 -8.22 -2.49 10.18
N ARG A 51 -8.49 -1.57 11.10
CA ARG A 51 -9.83 -1.13 11.48
C ARG A 51 -9.87 0.41 11.52
N PRO A 52 -10.70 1.07 10.68
CA PRO A 52 -11.58 0.52 9.64
C PRO A 52 -10.82 -0.17 8.48
N PRO A 53 -11.51 -0.95 7.61
CA PRO A 53 -10.90 -1.55 6.42
C PRO A 53 -10.28 -0.50 5.50
N VAL A 54 -9.14 -0.84 4.90
CA VAL A 54 -8.30 0.11 4.15
C VAL A 54 -8.31 -0.16 2.66
N GLY A 55 -8.25 0.90 1.86
CA GLY A 55 -7.98 0.79 0.41
C GLY A 55 -6.49 0.64 0.10
N ARG A 56 -6.19 0.43 -1.18
CA ARG A 56 -4.81 0.27 -1.70
C ARG A 56 -3.87 1.37 -1.24
N THR A 57 -4.27 2.63 -1.44
CA THR A 57 -3.45 3.80 -1.11
C THR A 57 -3.17 3.88 0.39
N ARG A 58 -4.17 3.60 1.23
CA ARG A 58 -3.98 3.65 2.69
C ARG A 58 -3.07 2.51 3.17
N ALA A 59 -3.18 1.31 2.58
CA ALA A 59 -2.26 0.22 2.89
C ALA A 59 -0.79 0.59 2.58
N VAL A 60 -0.54 1.25 1.43
CA VAL A 60 0.81 1.77 1.09
C VAL A 60 1.30 2.79 2.12
N GLU A 61 0.44 3.72 2.53
CA GLU A 61 0.79 4.72 3.53
C GLU A 61 1.17 4.10 4.88
N ILE A 62 0.44 3.08 5.33
CA ILE A 62 0.71 2.36 6.58
C ILE A 62 2.07 1.67 6.50
N LEU A 63 2.29 0.84 5.47
CA LEU A 63 3.52 0.06 5.30
C LEU A 63 4.76 0.96 5.20
N ARG A 64 4.61 2.17 4.64
CA ARG A 64 5.70 3.15 4.51
C ARG A 64 5.83 4.09 5.71
N GLY A 65 4.92 4.05 6.69
CA GLY A 65 5.02 4.85 7.90
C GLY A 65 4.59 6.30 7.72
N SER A 66 3.58 6.53 6.86
CA SER A 66 3.03 7.87 6.63
C SER A 66 2.37 8.43 7.89
N ARG A 67 2.52 9.73 8.13
CA ARG A 67 2.01 10.42 9.35
C ARG A 67 0.77 11.27 9.09
N THR A 68 -0.06 10.89 8.13
CA THR A 68 -1.28 11.66 7.78
C THR A 68 -2.27 11.69 8.95
N GLN A 69 -3.22 12.62 8.91
CA GLN A 69 -4.27 12.69 9.94
C GLN A 69 -5.07 11.39 10.03
N ALA A 70 -5.41 10.78 8.89
CA ALA A 70 -6.14 9.52 8.85
C ALA A 70 -5.39 8.35 9.52
N ILE A 71 -4.05 8.32 9.46
CA ILE A 71 -3.24 7.30 10.14
C ILE A 71 -3.38 7.43 11.66
N ARG A 72 -3.27 8.66 12.17
CA ARG A 72 -3.39 8.95 13.60
C ARG A 72 -4.81 8.77 14.12
N GLU A 73 -5.80 9.20 13.35
CA GLU A 73 -7.23 9.09 13.70
C GLU A 73 -7.68 7.64 13.88
N HIS A 74 -7.10 6.72 13.12
CA HIS A 74 -7.41 5.30 13.19
C HIS A 74 -6.33 4.46 13.90
N ALA A 75 -5.35 5.11 14.52
CA ALA A 75 -4.24 4.47 15.24
C ALA A 75 -3.52 3.37 14.43
N TYR A 76 -3.39 3.56 13.11
CA TYR A 76 -2.73 2.58 12.23
C TYR A 76 -1.21 2.52 12.46
N ASP A 77 -0.64 3.53 13.12
CA ASP A 77 0.74 3.57 13.58
C ASP A 77 1.06 2.53 14.68
N GLY A 78 0.05 1.94 15.30
CA GLY A 78 0.20 0.80 16.21
C GLY A 78 0.31 -0.57 15.53
N LEU A 79 0.15 -0.66 14.20
CA LEU A 79 0.22 -1.93 13.48
C LEU A 79 1.67 -2.44 13.39
N PRO A 80 1.92 -3.76 13.55
CA PRO A 80 3.28 -4.31 13.55
C PRO A 80 4.11 -4.00 12.30
N SER A 81 3.48 -3.89 11.14
CA SER A 81 4.14 -3.59 9.86
C SER A 81 4.23 -2.10 9.53
N TYR A 82 3.79 -1.21 10.43
CA TYR A 82 3.81 0.24 10.19
C TYR A 82 5.24 0.74 10.02
N GLY A 83 5.52 1.40 8.90
CA GLY A 83 6.85 1.98 8.61
C GLY A 83 7.96 0.99 8.24
N GLY A 84 7.70 -0.33 8.31
CA GLY A 84 8.70 -1.37 8.02
C GLY A 84 9.25 -1.32 6.59
N TYR A 85 8.49 -0.74 5.65
CA TYR A 85 8.84 -0.65 4.24
C TYR A 85 9.06 0.80 3.77
N SER A 86 9.47 1.69 4.67
CA SER A 86 9.74 3.11 4.38
C SER A 86 10.82 3.32 3.30
N HIS A 87 11.74 2.37 3.14
CA HIS A 87 12.79 2.36 2.13
C HIS A 87 12.27 2.10 0.70
N LEU A 88 11.07 1.52 0.55
CA LEU A 88 10.44 1.30 -0.75
C LEU A 88 9.73 2.55 -1.24
N ARG A 89 9.63 2.69 -2.57
CA ARG A 89 8.75 3.67 -3.20
C ARG A 89 7.30 3.22 -3.10
N GLY A 90 6.38 4.18 -3.03
CA GLY A 90 4.94 3.90 -2.98
C GLY A 90 4.45 3.06 -4.17
N GLU A 91 5.01 3.30 -5.35
CA GLU A 91 4.70 2.54 -6.58
C GLU A 91 5.09 1.06 -6.48
N GLN A 92 6.20 0.73 -5.82
CA GLN A 92 6.64 -0.66 -5.65
C GLN A 92 5.67 -1.43 -4.75
N VAL A 93 5.28 -0.82 -3.62
CA VAL A 93 4.29 -1.42 -2.70
C VAL A 93 2.92 -1.54 -3.39
N LEU A 94 2.52 -0.52 -4.16
CA LEU A 94 1.26 -0.54 -4.90
C LEU A 94 1.24 -1.64 -5.96
N GLN A 95 2.33 -1.79 -6.72
CA GLN A 95 2.48 -2.87 -7.69
C GLN A 95 2.38 -4.24 -7.02
N ARG A 96 2.99 -4.40 -5.84
CA ARG A 96 2.88 -5.66 -5.09
C ARG A 96 1.44 -5.94 -4.68
N ILE A 97 0.71 -4.93 -4.17
CA ILE A 97 -0.73 -5.05 -3.87
C ILE A 97 -1.53 -5.44 -5.13
N ASP A 98 -1.25 -4.84 -6.29
CA ASP A 98 -1.89 -5.23 -7.56
C ASP A 98 -1.67 -6.70 -7.89
N MET A 99 -0.45 -7.20 -7.72
CA MET A 99 -0.14 -8.62 -7.93
C MET A 99 -0.92 -9.51 -6.96
N LEU A 100 -1.10 -9.11 -5.69
CA LEU A 100 -1.86 -9.90 -4.72
C LEU A 100 -3.36 -9.97 -5.05
N ILE A 101 -3.90 -8.91 -5.67
CA ILE A 101 -5.27 -8.91 -6.16
C ILE A 101 -5.39 -9.77 -7.42
N ALA A 102 -4.45 -9.64 -8.36
CA ALA A 102 -4.44 -10.41 -9.60
C ALA A 102 -4.35 -11.93 -9.34
N ARG A 103 -3.57 -12.35 -8.33
CA ARG A 103 -3.48 -13.77 -7.92
C ARG A 103 -4.63 -14.24 -7.03
N GLY A 104 -5.55 -13.35 -6.65
CA GLY A 104 -6.71 -13.66 -5.81
C GLY A 104 -6.42 -13.81 -4.31
N THR A 105 -5.23 -13.48 -3.82
CA THR A 105 -4.94 -13.47 -2.37
C THR A 105 -5.62 -12.31 -1.66
N LEU A 106 -5.71 -11.16 -2.33
CA LEU A 106 -6.50 -10.04 -1.89
C LEU A 106 -7.71 -9.85 -2.81
N ARG A 107 -8.79 -9.31 -2.25
CA ARG A 107 -9.95 -8.86 -2.99
C ARG A 107 -10.18 -7.37 -2.72
N SER A 108 -10.42 -6.61 -3.78
CA SER A 108 -10.96 -5.25 -3.65
C SER A 108 -12.48 -5.30 -3.56
N SER A 109 -13.06 -4.53 -2.64
CA SER A 109 -14.49 -4.24 -2.66
C SER A 109 -14.81 -3.39 -3.89
N GLY A 110 -16.03 -3.51 -4.42
CA GLY A 110 -16.54 -2.59 -5.42
C GLY A 110 -16.96 -1.25 -4.80
N GLY A 111 -17.42 -0.33 -5.64
CA GLY A 111 -18.01 0.95 -5.23
C GLY A 111 -17.05 2.15 -5.27
N ARG A 112 -17.51 3.29 -4.77
CA ARG A 112 -16.81 4.59 -4.84
C ARG A 112 -15.53 4.64 -3.99
N TYR A 113 -15.47 3.85 -2.92
CA TYR A 113 -14.34 3.77 -2.00
C TYR A 113 -13.94 2.31 -1.79
N PRO A 114 -13.14 1.74 -2.72
CA PRO A 114 -12.74 0.33 -2.64
C PRO A 114 -11.83 0.08 -1.43
N THR A 115 -12.15 -0.97 -0.68
CA THR A 115 -11.37 -1.47 0.46
C THR A 115 -10.82 -2.86 0.14
N LEU A 116 -9.67 -3.19 0.70
CA LEU A 116 -9.02 -4.48 0.53
C LEU A 116 -9.46 -5.44 1.62
N HIS A 117 -9.61 -6.71 1.24
CA HIS A 117 -9.94 -7.82 2.13
C HIS A 117 -9.07 -9.01 1.76
N GLY A 118 -8.67 -9.81 2.76
CA GLY A 118 -8.08 -11.12 2.50
C GLY A 118 -9.12 -12.02 1.84
N THR A 119 -8.68 -12.87 0.91
CA THR A 119 -9.55 -13.94 0.42
C THR A 119 -9.75 -14.97 1.54
N VAL A 120 -11.00 -15.38 1.76
CA VAL A 120 -11.30 -16.57 2.56
C VAL A 120 -11.58 -17.66 1.53
N SER A 121 -10.73 -18.69 1.45
CA SER A 121 -11.05 -19.85 0.62
C SER A 121 -12.26 -20.53 1.27
N ALA A 122 -13.43 -20.44 0.64
CA ALA A 122 -14.56 -21.27 1.02
C ALA A 122 -14.14 -22.73 0.77
N ALA A 123 -13.92 -23.47 1.85
CA ALA A 123 -13.77 -24.92 1.83
C ALA A 123 -15.15 -25.56 1.98
#